data_AF-A0A917CLS2-F1
#
_entry.id   AF-A0A917CLS2-F1
#
_cell.length_a   1.000
_cell.length_b   1.000
_cell.length_c   1.000
_cell.angle_alpha   90.00
_cell.angle_beta   90.00
_cell.angle_gamma   90.00
#
_symmetry.space_group_name_H-M   'P 1'
#
loop_
_entity.id
_entity.type
_entity.pdbx_description
1 polymer ?
#
loop_
_entity_poly.entity_id
_entity_poly.type
_entity_poly.pdbx_seq_one_letter_code
_entity_poly.pdbx_strand_id
1 'polypeptide(L)'
;MSLSTRMIGGIGVVGTAIALAVIAPGAASAAPTTCLSPAGAPARSLTDALSGCASISDATSAAAAYGYNGTGDAAADLNSLALALGFTGGDASSTASNGAAPAAIAYGIDSVATATGTAPGLSIAIAAPGSTVSITDLGAVCDGPGFAGSLVTLQACLG
;
A
#
# COMPACT_ATOMS: atom_id res chain seq x y z
N MET A 1 -14.00 -35.47 -53.72
CA MET A 1 -13.77 -34.24 -54.52
C MET A 1 -12.46 -33.63 -54.07
N SER A 2 -11.54 -33.50 -55.02
CA SER A 2 -10.25 -32.80 -55.04
C SER A 2 -9.29 -32.90 -53.84
N LEU A 3 -8.43 -33.90 -53.96
CA LEU A 3 -7.03 -33.93 -53.52
C LEU A 3 -6.25 -32.76 -54.19
N SER A 4 -5.35 -32.08 -53.48
CA SER A 4 -4.27 -31.32 -54.12
C SER A 4 -3.05 -31.22 -53.21
N THR A 5 -2.25 -32.28 -53.24
CA THR A 5 -0.84 -32.31 -52.86
C THR A 5 -0.01 -31.80 -54.04
N ARG A 6 0.80 -30.75 -53.86
CA ARG A 6 1.93 -30.43 -54.75
C ARG A 6 3.21 -30.24 -53.93
N MET A 7 4.03 -31.28 -54.00
CA MET A 7 5.49 -31.37 -54.10
C MET A 7 6.39 -30.15 -53.83
N ILE A 8 7.37 -30.39 -52.95
CA ILE A 8 8.85 -30.34 -53.13
C ILE A 8 9.50 -29.00 -53.54
N GLY A 9 10.40 -28.55 -52.66
CA GLY A 9 11.52 -27.64 -52.91
C GLY A 9 11.88 -26.96 -51.58
N GLY A 10 12.94 -27.31 -50.86
CA GLY A 10 14.31 -27.45 -51.32
C GLY A 10 15.14 -26.46 -50.48
N ILE A 11 16.07 -27.01 -49.71
CA ILE A 11 16.85 -26.39 -48.63
C ILE A 11 17.52 -25.06 -49.01
N GLY A 12 17.37 -24.05 -48.14
CA GLY A 12 18.22 -22.85 -48.09
C GLY A 12 18.58 -22.55 -46.64
N VAL A 13 19.75 -23.01 -46.21
CA VAL A 13 20.35 -22.70 -44.90
C VAL A 13 20.94 -21.29 -44.97
N VAL A 14 20.33 -20.31 -44.30
CA VAL A 14 21.02 -19.12 -43.78
C VAL A 14 20.37 -18.75 -42.45
N GLY A 15 21.18 -18.76 -41.40
CA GLY A 15 20.73 -18.85 -40.02
C GLY A 15 20.01 -17.62 -39.47
N THR A 16 19.31 -17.85 -38.37
CA THR A 16 19.27 -16.96 -37.20
C THR A 16 18.81 -17.84 -36.04
N ALA A 17 19.57 -17.84 -34.95
CA ALA A 17 19.23 -18.56 -33.73
C ALA A 17 17.94 -17.98 -33.15
N ILE A 18 16.86 -18.75 -33.16
CA ILE A 18 15.66 -18.42 -32.38
C ILE A 18 15.96 -18.85 -30.95
N ALA A 19 16.60 -17.95 -30.21
CA ALA A 19 16.67 -18.03 -28.77
C ALA A 19 15.23 -17.85 -28.24
N LEU A 20 14.66 -18.90 -27.65
CA LEU A 20 13.48 -18.76 -26.79
C LEU A 20 13.87 -17.88 -25.60
N ALA A 21 13.67 -16.57 -25.73
CA ALA A 21 13.80 -15.64 -24.64
C ALA A 21 12.69 -15.94 -23.63
N VAL A 22 13.08 -16.54 -22.52
CA VAL A 22 12.29 -16.68 -21.30
C VAL A 22 11.70 -15.31 -20.95
N ILE A 23 10.38 -15.21 -21.00
CA ILE A 23 9.63 -14.06 -20.50
C ILE A 23 9.68 -14.16 -18.97
N ALA A 24 10.78 -13.69 -18.38
CA ALA A 24 10.84 -13.43 -16.95
C ALA A 24 10.02 -12.16 -16.69
N PRO A 25 9.04 -12.16 -15.77
CA PRO A 25 8.42 -10.92 -15.34
C PRO A 25 9.53 -10.05 -14.74
N GLY A 26 9.81 -8.91 -15.36
CA GLY A 26 10.72 -7.92 -14.80
C GLY A 26 10.21 -7.54 -13.42
N ALA A 27 11.08 -7.62 -12.41
CA ALA A 27 10.78 -7.04 -11.11
C ALA A 27 10.48 -5.55 -11.32
N ALA A 28 9.23 -5.15 -11.11
CA ALA A 28 8.82 -3.76 -11.12
C ALA A 28 9.48 -3.07 -9.92
N SER A 29 10.64 -2.46 -10.14
CA SER A 29 11.29 -1.60 -9.17
C SER A 29 10.47 -0.32 -9.04
N ALA A 30 9.40 -0.35 -8.24
CA ALA A 30 8.67 0.84 -7.86
C ALA A 30 9.61 1.73 -7.01
N ALA A 31 9.94 2.92 -7.52
CA ALA A 31 10.68 3.90 -6.74
C ALA A 31 9.86 4.25 -5.47
N PRO A 32 10.52 4.48 -4.32
CA PRO A 32 9.82 4.90 -3.11
C PRO A 32 9.03 6.17 -3.38
N THR A 33 7.73 6.11 -3.12
CA THR A 33 6.79 7.19 -3.41
C THR A 33 6.33 7.80 -2.10
N THR A 34 6.49 9.12 -1.97
CA THR A 34 6.12 9.90 -0.77
C THR A 34 4.97 10.84 -1.12
N CYS A 35 3.93 10.86 -0.28
CA CYS A 35 2.80 11.77 -0.40
C CYS A 35 2.68 12.52 0.91
N LEU A 36 2.89 13.82 0.84
CA LEU A 36 2.85 14.69 1.99
C LEU A 36 1.79 15.75 1.74
N SER A 37 0.82 15.82 2.65
CA SER A 37 -0.20 16.86 2.73
C SER A 37 0.00 17.61 4.05
N PRO A 38 0.88 18.63 4.08
CA PRO A 38 1.12 19.44 5.27
C PRO A 38 -0.07 20.37 5.57
N ALA A 39 -0.18 20.81 6.83
CA ALA A 39 -1.19 21.78 7.23
C ALA A 39 -0.94 23.18 6.63
N GLY A 40 -2.01 23.96 6.46
CA GLY A 40 -1.97 25.35 5.96
C GLY A 40 -2.87 25.62 4.74
N ALA A 41 -3.28 24.58 4.01
CA ALA A 41 -4.26 24.62 2.92
C ALA A 41 -4.76 23.18 2.66
N PRO A 42 -5.97 22.97 2.09
CA PRO A 42 -6.39 21.62 1.72
C PRO A 42 -5.40 21.06 0.69
N ALA A 43 -4.80 19.91 1.01
CA ALA A 43 -3.72 19.32 0.23
C ALA A 43 -4.05 17.86 -0.09
N ARG A 44 -4.00 17.53 -1.39
CA ARG A 44 -4.22 16.18 -1.89
C ARG A 44 -3.04 15.79 -2.76
N SER A 45 -2.25 14.82 -2.31
CA SER A 45 -1.17 14.22 -3.08
C SER A 45 -1.60 12.81 -3.44
N LEU A 46 -1.73 12.54 -4.73
CA LEU A 46 -2.10 11.23 -5.26
C LEU A 46 -1.01 10.83 -6.23
N THR A 47 -0.48 9.63 -6.05
CA THR A 47 0.33 8.99 -7.07
C THR A 47 -0.52 7.92 -7.74
N ASP A 48 -0.24 7.62 -9.01
CA ASP A 48 -1.00 6.63 -9.79
C ASP A 48 -1.24 5.34 -8.98
N ALA A 49 -2.40 4.68 -9.18
CA ALA A 49 -2.86 3.54 -8.39
C ALA A 49 -1.83 2.39 -8.30
N LEU A 50 -0.85 2.37 -9.20
CA LEU A 50 0.25 1.40 -9.24
C LEU A 50 1.48 1.78 -8.40
N SER A 51 1.68 3.06 -8.06
CA SER A 51 2.80 3.55 -7.22
C SER A 51 2.40 3.79 -5.75
N GLY A 52 1.18 3.41 -5.39
CA GLY A 52 0.75 3.07 -4.03
C GLY A 52 0.95 4.13 -2.97
N CYS A 53 0.60 5.38 -3.25
CA CYS A 53 0.64 6.40 -2.22
C CYS A 53 -0.40 7.50 -2.45
N ALA A 54 -1.19 7.80 -1.42
CA ALA A 54 -2.19 8.86 -1.41
C ALA A 54 -2.24 9.56 -0.04
N SER A 55 -2.20 10.88 -0.03
CA SER A 55 -2.39 11.70 1.17
C SER A 55 -3.45 12.79 0.93
N ILE A 56 -4.40 12.92 1.84
CA ILE A 56 -5.49 13.91 1.79
C ILE A 56 -5.54 14.62 3.14
N SER A 57 -5.47 15.95 3.15
CA SER A 57 -5.71 16.73 4.36
C SER A 57 -6.52 18.00 4.12
N ASP A 58 -7.26 18.44 5.14
CA ASP A 58 -7.88 19.76 5.19
C ASP A 58 -6.87 20.84 5.66
N ALA A 59 -7.23 22.12 5.59
CA ALA A 59 -6.32 23.24 5.90
C ALA A 59 -5.73 23.20 7.33
N THR A 60 -6.43 22.53 8.24
CA THR A 60 -6.05 22.40 9.66
C THR A 60 -5.34 21.09 10.00
N SER A 61 -5.23 20.16 9.04
CA SER A 61 -4.82 18.77 9.29
C SER A 61 -3.57 18.42 8.48
N ALA A 62 -2.90 17.35 8.86
CA ALA A 62 -1.72 16.86 8.15
C ALA A 62 -1.84 15.36 7.87
N ALA A 63 -1.58 14.96 6.63
CA ALA A 63 -1.55 13.56 6.24
C ALA A 63 -0.22 13.24 5.54
N ALA A 64 0.35 12.07 5.87
CA ALA A 64 1.56 11.58 5.25
C ALA A 64 1.36 10.11 4.87
N ALA A 65 1.63 9.80 3.61
CA ALA A 65 1.64 8.44 3.10
C ALA A 65 2.99 8.12 2.45
N TYR A 66 3.39 6.86 2.57
CA TYR A 66 4.60 6.33 1.97
C TYR A 66 4.32 4.94 1.41
N GLY A 67 4.67 4.74 0.14
CA GLY A 67 4.63 3.44 -0.52
C GLY A 67 6.01 3.07 -1.06
N TYR A 68 6.55 1.93 -0.64
CA TYR A 68 7.74 1.33 -1.25
C TYR A 68 7.46 -0.13 -1.57
N ASN A 69 7.28 -0.41 -2.87
CA ASN A 69 6.82 -1.72 -3.34
C ASN A 69 5.49 -2.15 -2.67
N GLY A 70 4.68 -1.20 -2.21
CA GLY A 70 3.43 -1.40 -1.47
C GLY A 70 2.60 -0.12 -1.51
N THR A 71 1.50 -0.09 -0.74
CA THR A 71 0.47 0.96 -0.80
C THR A 71 0.35 1.67 0.55
N GLY A 72 0.32 3.00 0.55
CA GLY A 72 0.05 3.83 1.71
C GLY A 72 -1.06 4.85 1.41
N ASP A 73 -2.14 4.86 2.19
CA ASP A 73 -3.24 5.82 2.07
C ASP A 73 -3.48 6.54 3.39
N ALA A 74 -3.35 7.86 3.42
CA ALA A 74 -3.52 8.67 4.62
C ALA A 74 -4.54 9.80 4.38
N ALA A 75 -5.57 9.88 5.21
CA ALA A 75 -6.57 10.94 5.17
C ALA A 75 -6.74 11.59 6.55
N ALA A 76 -6.67 12.91 6.62
CA ALA A 76 -6.76 13.67 7.86
C ALA A 76 -7.66 14.91 7.73
N ASP A 77 -8.65 15.03 8.60
CA ASP A 77 -9.56 16.18 8.67
C ASP A 77 -9.86 16.63 10.10
N LEU A 78 -10.40 17.85 10.27
CA LEU A 78 -10.76 18.42 11.57
C LEU A 78 -9.61 18.42 12.59
N ASN A 79 -8.50 19.11 12.25
CA ASN A 79 -7.31 19.27 13.09
C ASN A 79 -6.68 17.93 13.53
N SER A 80 -6.51 17.00 12.60
CA SER A 80 -6.01 15.64 12.85
C SER A 80 -4.73 15.32 12.08
N LEU A 81 -4.13 14.18 12.40
CA LEU A 81 -2.87 13.70 11.85
C LEU A 81 -3.01 12.25 11.37
N ALA A 82 -2.77 11.96 10.09
CA ALA A 82 -2.79 10.58 9.58
C ALA A 82 -1.43 10.19 9.00
N LEU A 83 -0.96 9.00 9.37
CA LEU A 83 0.28 8.42 8.82
C LEU A 83 0.03 7.01 8.29
N ALA A 84 0.39 6.74 7.03
CA ALA A 84 0.28 5.41 6.42
C ALA A 84 1.58 5.01 5.70
N LEU A 85 2.15 3.87 6.07
CA LEU A 85 3.43 3.38 5.54
C LEU A 85 3.28 1.94 5.03
N GLY A 86 3.29 1.75 3.71
CA GLY A 86 3.30 0.44 3.06
C GLY A 86 4.68 0.08 2.52
N PHE A 87 5.25 -1.01 3.00
CA PHE A 87 6.58 -1.49 2.60
C PHE A 87 6.55 -2.94 2.10
N THR A 88 7.33 -3.24 1.06
CA THR A 88 7.64 -4.62 0.61
C THR A 88 6.39 -5.46 0.32
N GLY A 89 5.39 -4.88 -0.34
CA GLY A 89 4.13 -5.55 -0.70
C GLY A 89 2.96 -5.27 0.25
N GLY A 90 3.18 -4.50 1.32
CA GLY A 90 2.15 -4.23 2.33
C GLY A 90 1.24 -3.06 1.97
N ASP A 91 0.00 -3.14 2.44
CA ASP A 91 -1.05 -2.12 2.30
C ASP A 91 -1.35 -1.46 3.65
N ALA A 92 -1.10 -0.16 3.74
CA ALA A 92 -1.36 0.64 4.94
C ALA A 92 -2.40 1.71 4.66
N SER A 93 -3.44 1.80 5.50
CA SER A 93 -4.45 2.84 5.43
C SER A 93 -4.65 3.52 6.78
N SER A 94 -4.63 4.85 6.81
CA SER A 94 -4.81 5.65 8.01
C SER A 94 -5.82 6.77 7.81
N THR A 95 -6.83 6.84 8.66
CA THR A 95 -7.94 7.81 8.59
C THR A 95 -8.11 8.50 9.93
N ALA A 96 -7.92 9.82 9.94
CA ALA A 96 -7.93 10.63 11.15
C ALA A 96 -8.98 11.75 11.05
N SER A 97 -9.79 11.88 12.10
CA SER A 97 -10.72 13.00 12.25
C SER A 97 -10.71 13.53 13.68
N ASN A 98 -11.09 14.80 13.84
CA ASN A 98 -11.43 15.42 15.13
C ASN A 98 -10.33 15.30 16.20
N GLY A 99 -9.11 15.68 15.82
CA GLY A 99 -7.94 15.64 16.72
C GLY A 99 -7.26 14.27 16.85
N ALA A 100 -7.74 13.23 16.15
CA ALA A 100 -7.10 11.92 16.16
C ALA A 100 -5.72 11.93 15.47
N ALA A 101 -4.86 11.01 15.90
CA ALA A 101 -3.53 10.81 15.34
C ALA A 101 -3.20 9.32 15.10
N PRO A 102 -3.90 8.63 14.19
CA PRO A 102 -3.60 7.24 13.80
C PRO A 102 -2.37 7.09 12.90
N ALA A 103 -1.63 6.00 13.13
CA ALA A 103 -0.53 5.56 12.30
C ALA A 103 -0.72 4.09 11.88
N ALA A 104 -0.69 3.81 10.59
CA ALA A 104 -0.75 2.47 10.01
C ALA A 104 0.57 2.13 9.33
N ILE A 105 1.13 0.96 9.64
CA ILE A 105 2.41 0.48 9.12
C ILE A 105 2.23 -0.97 8.67
N ALA A 106 2.29 -1.21 7.36
CA ALA A 106 2.24 -2.55 6.78
C ALA A 106 3.61 -2.91 6.21
N TYR A 107 4.18 -3.99 6.70
CA TYR A 107 5.49 -4.46 6.27
C TYR A 107 5.41 -5.90 5.77
N GLY A 108 5.75 -6.10 4.50
CA GLY A 108 5.82 -7.42 3.87
C GLY A 108 4.65 -7.72 2.93
N ILE A 109 4.77 -8.83 2.20
CA ILE A 109 3.75 -9.29 1.27
C ILE A 109 2.51 -9.75 2.03
N ASP A 110 1.34 -9.42 1.49
CA ASP A 110 0.02 -9.73 2.09
C ASP A 110 -0.16 -9.16 3.52
N SER A 111 0.61 -8.13 3.88
CA SER A 111 0.44 -7.40 5.14
C SER A 111 -0.57 -6.27 4.96
N VAL A 112 -1.55 -6.18 5.86
CA VAL A 112 -2.54 -5.11 5.84
C VAL A 112 -2.60 -4.42 7.20
N ALA A 113 -2.35 -3.12 7.23
CA ALA A 113 -2.46 -2.30 8.44
C ALA A 113 -3.52 -1.21 8.26
N THR A 114 -4.51 -1.16 9.13
CA THR A 114 -5.54 -0.12 9.10
C THR A 114 -5.62 0.59 10.44
N ALA A 115 -5.59 1.92 10.43
CA ALA A 115 -5.74 2.73 11.62
C ALA A 115 -6.77 3.84 11.40
N THR A 116 -7.88 3.79 12.14
CA THR A 116 -8.93 4.80 12.10
C THR A 116 -9.10 5.40 13.48
N GLY A 117 -9.17 6.72 13.56
CA GLY A 117 -9.44 7.43 14.82
C GLY A 117 -10.35 8.63 14.62
N THR A 118 -11.34 8.77 15.49
CA THR A 118 -12.30 9.90 15.49
C THR A 118 -12.29 10.70 16.79
N ALA A 119 -11.54 10.22 17.80
CA ALA A 119 -11.34 10.89 19.07
C ALA A 119 -9.90 11.39 19.21
N PRO A 120 -9.68 12.49 19.95
CA PRO A 120 -8.35 13.04 20.14
C PRO A 120 -7.43 12.06 20.88
N GLY A 121 -6.36 11.69 20.20
CA GLY A 121 -5.29 10.86 20.75
C GLY A 121 -4.63 9.97 19.71
N LEU A 122 -3.63 9.22 20.16
CA LEU A 122 -2.73 8.45 19.32
C LEU A 122 -3.18 6.99 19.24
N SER A 123 -3.19 6.45 18.03
CA SER A 123 -3.43 5.03 17.76
C SER A 123 -2.40 4.54 16.74
N ILE A 124 -1.96 3.30 16.87
CA ILE A 124 -0.97 2.71 15.97
C ILE A 124 -1.34 1.27 15.61
N ALA A 125 -1.15 0.90 14.35
CA ALA A 125 -1.29 -0.45 13.83
C ALA A 125 -0.05 -0.81 13.01
N ILE A 126 0.54 -1.97 13.30
CA ILE A 126 1.74 -2.49 12.69
C ILE A 126 1.49 -3.94 12.29
N ALA A 127 1.44 -4.21 10.99
CA ALA A 127 1.26 -5.53 10.41
C ALA A 127 2.60 -6.07 9.87
N ALA A 128 2.97 -7.29 10.26
CA ALA A 128 4.09 -8.03 9.70
C ALA A 128 3.64 -8.90 8.49
N PRO A 129 4.56 -9.57 7.76
CA PRO A 129 4.27 -10.34 6.54
C PRO A 129 3.13 -11.35 6.74
N GLY A 130 2.10 -11.27 5.88
CA GLY A 130 0.93 -12.16 5.91
C GLY A 130 -0.01 -11.96 7.10
N SER A 131 0.04 -10.80 7.76
CA SER A 131 -0.85 -10.45 8.88
C SER A 131 -1.79 -9.30 8.53
N THR A 132 -2.94 -9.26 9.20
CA THR A 132 -3.88 -8.14 9.12
C THR A 132 -4.05 -7.53 10.50
N VAL A 133 -3.72 -6.26 10.63
CA VAL A 133 -3.82 -5.52 11.88
C VAL A 133 -4.69 -4.29 11.68
N SER A 134 -5.73 -4.16 12.48
CA SER A 134 -6.66 -3.05 12.40
C SER A 134 -6.89 -2.44 13.78
N ILE A 135 -6.94 -1.11 13.83
CA ILE A 135 -7.36 -0.38 15.01
C ILE A 135 -8.40 0.67 14.66
N THR A 136 -9.45 0.70 15.46
CA THR A 136 -10.55 1.67 15.36
C THR A 136 -10.92 2.14 16.76
N ASP A 137 -11.82 3.12 16.86
CA ASP A 137 -12.38 3.55 18.14
C ASP A 137 -13.19 2.43 18.86
N LEU A 138 -13.50 1.32 18.16
CA LEU A 138 -14.21 0.16 18.72
C LEU A 138 -13.28 -0.91 19.30
N GLY A 139 -12.02 -0.94 18.87
CA GLY A 139 -11.13 -2.05 19.22
C GLY A 139 -9.87 -2.17 18.36
N ALA A 140 -8.90 -2.91 18.90
CA ALA A 140 -7.70 -3.37 18.22
C ALA A 140 -7.87 -4.86 17.86
N VAL A 141 -7.60 -5.21 16.60
CA VAL A 141 -7.68 -6.57 16.07
C VAL A 141 -6.37 -6.91 15.37
N CYS A 142 -5.75 -8.01 15.77
CA CYS A 142 -4.52 -8.53 15.19
C CYS A 142 -4.80 -9.96 14.72
N ASP A 143 -4.70 -10.20 13.42
CA ASP A 143 -4.74 -11.52 12.81
C ASP A 143 -3.33 -11.83 12.26
N GLY A 144 -2.58 -12.65 13.00
CA GLY A 144 -1.18 -12.94 12.71
C GLY A 144 -0.19 -11.96 13.37
N PRO A 145 1.11 -12.07 13.02
CA PRO A 145 2.19 -11.35 13.69
C PRO A 145 2.06 -9.84 13.55
N GLY A 146 1.91 -9.13 14.66
CA GLY A 146 1.71 -7.67 14.61
C GLY A 146 1.35 -7.03 15.94
N PHE A 147 1.17 -5.72 15.89
CA PHE A 147 0.81 -4.91 17.06
C PHE A 147 -0.19 -3.83 16.68
N ALA A 148 -1.24 -3.68 17.48
CA ALA A 148 -1.99 -2.44 17.49
C ALA A 148 -2.20 -1.93 18.92
N GLY A 149 -2.26 -0.62 19.07
CA GLY A 149 -2.50 0.02 20.36
C GLY A 149 -3.13 1.41 20.22
N SER A 150 -4.07 1.72 21.09
CA SER A 150 -4.67 3.06 21.20
C SER A 150 -4.49 3.60 22.61
N LEU A 151 -3.97 4.83 22.70
CA LEU A 151 -3.87 5.55 23.97
C LEU A 151 -5.23 6.14 24.38
N VAL A 152 -6.19 6.21 23.46
CA VAL A 152 -7.54 6.72 23.71
C VAL A 152 -8.40 5.64 24.36
N THR A 153 -8.44 4.46 23.74
CA THR A 153 -9.26 3.34 24.26
C THR A 153 -8.50 2.46 25.25
N LEU A 154 -7.19 2.68 25.43
CA LEU A 154 -6.29 1.83 26.24
C LEU A 154 -6.34 0.35 25.81
N GLN A 155 -6.72 0.10 24.56
CA GLN A 155 -6.76 -1.24 23.99
C GLN A 155 -5.48 -1.49 23.21
N ALA A 156 -5.00 -2.72 23.28
CA ALA A 156 -3.91 -3.19 22.47
C ALA A 156 -4.16 -4.64 22.04
N CYS A 157 -3.63 -5.01 20.89
CA CYS A 157 -3.50 -6.39 20.46
C CYS A 157 -2.04 -6.66 20.09
N LEU A 158 -1.62 -7.90 20.37
CA LEU A 158 -0.33 -8.45 20.03
C LEU A 158 -0.59 -9.81 19.41
N GLY A 159 -0.07 -10.04 18.21
CA GLY A 159 -0.17 -11.31 17.48
C GLY A 159 1.17 -11.82 17.04
#